data_AF-A0A8T2KJV6-F1
#
_entry.id   AF-A0A8T2KJV6-F1
#
_cell.length_a   1.000
_cell.length_b   1.000
_cell.length_c   1.000
_cell.angle_alpha   90.00
_cell.angle_beta   90.00
_cell.angle_gamma   90.00
#
_symmetry.space_group_name_H-M   'P 1'
#
loop_
_entity.id
_entity.type
_entity.pdbx_description
1 polymer ?
#
loop_
_entity_poly.entity_id
_entity_poly.type
_entity_poly.pdbx_seq_one_letter_code
_entity_poly.pdbx_strand_id
1 'polypeptide(L)'
;MPPQVVEKRRLSPPESWFYSLGDLSHEGSRMLPSYVTQDFHNSMGSQHENVDRLLIEVQKNSPQKVDKLYITQHFEGKNRRVDLNNTYEISSKLLIQIQALSKNIACNANDPRLDFSPCRILDHQQKAAKVEMVYPKTPGLAWFLSLAGYNVDQRFLVFLCSTNPANDSSGKCYPLSVNDPETQCQVHYKIKLEVKSTSTGYAKILWSGIPESIARMEVNIGLYKDGTKEEPLEEYPLSGRTFGTIDTNIPLNPGHQVHLLRREQTPYYLVFSATHYSSIWKGPEFDEANWVHPTRVRGYDMSLQLYTKHGYACARLYVKKTFTNWKNVFDNSWVGFYASYLDENDAYSKYEWVVNFEKRPEKGCPLDYDVYEAESGLAIGPGVQARLMLTKHIGSEKARTVSWEESSTINQ
;
A
#
# COMPACT_ATOMS: atom_id res chain seq x y z
N MET A 1 -24.55 25.94 -46.39
CA MET A 1 -25.38 24.71 -46.43
C MET A 1 -25.78 24.36 -45.00
N PRO A 2 -27.01 23.85 -44.79
CA PRO A 2 -27.70 23.90 -43.49
C PRO A 2 -27.14 22.89 -42.49
N PRO A 3 -27.43 23.09 -41.18
CA PRO A 3 -27.11 22.11 -40.15
C PRO A 3 -27.83 20.80 -40.45
N GLN A 4 -27.07 19.70 -40.49
CA GLN A 4 -27.67 18.37 -40.51
C GLN A 4 -28.46 18.18 -39.22
N VAL A 5 -29.75 18.00 -39.40
CA VAL A 5 -30.73 17.60 -38.40
C VAL A 5 -30.16 16.40 -37.65
N VAL A 6 -29.83 16.60 -36.37
CA VAL A 6 -29.61 15.50 -35.44
C VAL A 6 -30.96 14.81 -35.30
N GLU A 7 -31.12 13.74 -36.06
CA GLU A 7 -32.27 12.88 -36.04
C GLU A 7 -32.46 12.37 -34.60
N LYS A 8 -33.51 12.85 -33.93
CA LYS A 8 -33.98 12.30 -32.66
C LYS A 8 -34.36 10.85 -32.89
N ARG A 9 -33.41 9.92 -32.72
CA ARG A 9 -33.73 8.50 -32.62
C ARG A 9 -34.57 8.29 -31.36
N ARG A 10 -35.84 7.98 -31.56
CA ARG A 10 -36.65 7.28 -30.57
C ARG A 10 -35.87 6.06 -30.10
N LEU A 11 -35.63 5.94 -28.80
CA LEU A 11 -35.33 4.67 -28.14
C LEU A 11 -36.55 3.75 -28.28
N SER A 12 -36.65 3.07 -29.42
CA SER A 12 -37.53 1.91 -29.60
C SER A 12 -37.05 1.08 -30.78
N PRO A 13 -36.40 -0.06 -30.53
CA PRO A 13 -36.74 -1.30 -31.22
C PRO A 13 -37.81 -2.04 -30.37
N PRO A 14 -38.81 -2.70 -31.00
CA PRO A 14 -39.84 -3.47 -30.28
C PRO A 14 -39.32 -4.72 -29.55
N GLU A 15 -38.02 -5.01 -29.59
CA GLU A 15 -37.44 -6.29 -29.19
C GLU A 15 -36.57 -6.27 -27.91
N SER A 16 -36.46 -5.14 -27.22
CA SER A 16 -35.67 -5.03 -25.98
C SER A 16 -36.53 -4.69 -24.75
N TRP A 17 -36.11 -5.14 -23.58
CA TRP A 17 -36.56 -4.68 -22.27
C TRP A 17 -35.48 -3.82 -21.62
N PHE A 18 -35.90 -2.79 -20.89
CA PHE A 18 -35.01 -1.92 -20.13
C PHE A 18 -35.30 -2.03 -18.64
N TYR A 19 -34.25 -2.21 -17.84
CA TYR A 19 -34.31 -2.23 -16.38
C TYR A 19 -33.43 -1.11 -15.84
N SER A 20 -33.92 -0.40 -14.81
CA SER A 20 -33.13 0.63 -14.13
C SER A 20 -32.65 0.11 -12.78
N LEU A 21 -31.37 0.33 -12.48
CA LEU A 21 -30.76 0.14 -11.16
C LEU A 21 -30.29 1.49 -10.61
N GLY A 22 -30.08 1.56 -9.30
CA GLY A 22 -29.59 2.76 -8.62
C GLY A 22 -30.68 3.67 -8.07
N ASP A 23 -31.96 3.26 -8.10
CA ASP A 23 -32.98 3.96 -7.31
C ASP A 23 -32.90 3.53 -5.84
N LEU A 24 -32.25 4.38 -5.04
CA LEU A 24 -31.99 4.18 -3.63
C LEU A 24 -33.20 4.46 -2.73
N SER A 25 -34.30 4.94 -3.30
CA SER A 25 -35.59 5.10 -2.59
C SER A 25 -36.42 3.81 -2.54
N HIS A 26 -36.08 2.82 -3.37
CA HIS A 26 -36.81 1.55 -3.46
C HIS A 26 -36.34 0.55 -2.39
N GLU A 27 -37.21 -0.32 -1.87
CA GLU A 27 -36.84 -1.26 -0.78
C GLU A 27 -35.65 -2.17 -1.12
N GLY A 28 -35.55 -2.59 -2.38
CA GLY A 28 -34.44 -3.41 -2.89
C GLY A 28 -33.06 -2.74 -2.81
N SER A 29 -32.99 -1.42 -2.66
CA SER A 29 -31.74 -0.68 -2.48
C SER A 29 -31.00 -1.05 -1.19
N ARG A 30 -31.72 -1.55 -0.17
CA ARG A 30 -31.13 -2.01 1.10
C ARG A 30 -30.21 -3.23 0.92
N MET A 31 -30.28 -3.90 -0.23
CA MET A 31 -29.41 -5.02 -0.58
C MET A 31 -28.08 -4.59 -1.19
N LEU A 32 -27.94 -3.31 -1.56
CA LEU A 32 -26.68 -2.78 -2.06
C LEU A 32 -25.67 -2.63 -0.92
N PRO A 33 -24.36 -2.81 -1.19
CA PRO A 33 -23.34 -2.59 -0.17
C PRO A 33 -23.42 -1.17 0.40
N SER A 34 -23.16 -1.03 1.70
CA SER A 34 -23.27 0.25 2.41
C SER A 34 -22.43 1.36 1.76
N TYR A 35 -21.28 1.04 1.17
CA TYR A 35 -20.45 2.02 0.48
C TYR A 35 -21.10 2.64 -0.77
N VAL A 36 -22.08 1.95 -1.37
CA VAL A 36 -22.86 2.45 -2.51
C VAL A 36 -23.98 3.36 -2.04
N THR A 37 -24.58 3.08 -0.87
CA THR A 37 -25.75 3.80 -0.36
C THR A 37 -25.41 4.91 0.64
N GLN A 38 -24.17 4.95 1.15
CA GLN A 38 -23.74 5.89 2.19
C GLN A 38 -23.96 7.36 1.79
N ASP A 39 -23.64 7.73 0.56
CA ASP A 39 -23.74 9.14 0.12
C ASP A 39 -25.18 9.59 -0.01
N PHE A 40 -26.05 8.69 -0.46
CA PHE A 40 -27.48 8.94 -0.48
C PHE A 40 -28.03 9.15 0.93
N HIS A 41 -27.65 8.32 1.90
CA HIS A 41 -28.09 8.52 3.29
C HIS A 41 -27.57 9.84 3.88
N ASN A 42 -26.35 10.25 3.49
CA ASN A 42 -25.74 11.51 3.93
C ASN A 42 -26.30 12.75 3.20
N SER A 43 -26.94 12.57 2.04
CA SER A 43 -27.47 13.66 1.21
C SER A 43 -28.98 13.87 1.38
N MET A 44 -29.60 13.28 2.41
CA MET A 44 -31.06 13.32 2.61
C MET A 44 -31.60 14.76 2.54
N GLY A 45 -32.48 15.05 1.58
CA GLY A 45 -33.04 16.39 1.34
C GLY A 45 -32.26 17.27 0.35
N SER A 46 -31.20 16.75 -0.29
CA SER A 46 -30.48 17.43 -1.38
C SER A 46 -31.22 17.25 -2.71
N GLN A 47 -31.25 18.29 -3.55
CA GLN A 47 -31.82 18.21 -4.91
C GLN A 47 -31.06 17.27 -5.87
N HIS A 48 -29.89 16.79 -5.44
CA HIS A 48 -29.05 15.84 -6.18
C HIS A 48 -29.04 14.46 -5.51
N GLU A 49 -29.90 14.22 -4.52
CA GLU A 49 -30.01 12.93 -3.88
C GLU A 49 -30.59 11.91 -4.86
N ASN A 50 -30.01 10.71 -4.90
CA ASN A 50 -30.57 9.58 -5.66
C ASN A 50 -30.82 9.89 -7.15
N VAL A 51 -29.89 10.55 -7.84
CA VAL A 51 -30.02 10.86 -9.28
C VAL A 51 -29.34 9.84 -10.17
N ASP A 52 -28.29 9.15 -9.70
CA ASP A 52 -27.49 8.25 -10.54
C ASP A 52 -28.24 6.97 -10.87
N ARG A 53 -28.24 6.57 -12.15
CA ARG A 53 -28.92 5.36 -12.64
C ARG A 53 -28.04 4.56 -13.58
N LEU A 54 -28.22 3.25 -13.48
CA LEU A 54 -27.68 2.30 -14.45
C LEU A 54 -28.87 1.70 -15.22
N LEU A 55 -28.89 1.87 -16.53
CA LEU A 55 -29.90 1.30 -17.41
C LEU A 55 -29.36 0.04 -18.06
N ILE A 56 -30.05 -1.08 -17.87
CA ILE A 56 -29.73 -2.38 -18.46
C ILE A 56 -30.71 -2.63 -19.59
N GLU A 57 -30.20 -2.83 -20.80
CA GLU A 57 -30.96 -3.32 -21.94
C GLU A 57 -30.75 -4.82 -22.08
N VAL A 58 -31.84 -5.58 -22.18
CA VAL A 58 -31.82 -7.01 -22.50
C VAL A 58 -32.71 -7.27 -23.72
N GLN A 59 -32.37 -8.27 -24.52
CA GLN A 59 -33.21 -8.67 -25.63
C GLN A 59 -34.36 -9.55 -25.13
N LYS A 60 -35.59 -9.29 -25.59
CA LYS A 60 -36.80 -10.04 -25.18
C LYS A 60 -36.72 -11.52 -25.52
N ASN A 61 -36.03 -11.86 -26.60
CA ASN A 61 -35.80 -13.24 -27.05
C ASN A 61 -34.68 -13.95 -26.26
N SER A 62 -33.88 -13.23 -25.47
CA SER A 62 -32.80 -13.77 -24.63
C SER A 62 -32.64 -12.96 -23.34
N PRO A 63 -33.63 -12.97 -22.44
CA PRO A 63 -33.66 -12.09 -21.27
C PRO A 63 -32.61 -12.43 -20.21
N GLN A 64 -31.87 -13.54 -20.37
CA GLN A 64 -30.80 -13.93 -19.46
C GLN A 64 -29.45 -13.27 -19.77
N LYS A 65 -29.32 -12.55 -20.89
CA LYS A 65 -28.09 -11.87 -21.27
C LYS A 65 -28.32 -10.37 -21.37
N VAL A 66 -27.49 -9.61 -20.66
CA VAL A 66 -27.41 -8.16 -20.82
C VAL A 66 -26.86 -7.87 -22.21
N ASP A 67 -27.62 -7.10 -22.99
CA ASP A 67 -27.23 -6.67 -24.33
C ASP A 67 -26.38 -5.40 -24.24
N LYS A 68 -26.92 -4.38 -23.56
CA LYS A 68 -26.25 -3.10 -23.37
C LYS A 68 -26.44 -2.56 -21.96
N LEU A 69 -25.50 -1.72 -21.56
CA LEU A 69 -25.49 -1.08 -20.26
C LEU A 69 -25.23 0.40 -20.45
N TYR A 70 -25.98 1.25 -19.74
CA TYR A 70 -25.82 2.69 -19.83
C TYR A 70 -25.74 3.30 -18.43
N ILE A 71 -24.90 4.31 -18.24
CA ILE A 71 -24.93 5.18 -17.07
C ILE A 71 -25.72 6.44 -17.43
N THR A 72 -26.59 6.89 -16.55
CA THR A 72 -27.44 8.07 -16.76
C THR A 72 -27.80 8.71 -15.43
N GLN A 73 -28.38 9.90 -15.51
CA GLN A 73 -29.04 10.56 -14.38
C GLN A 73 -30.57 10.55 -14.52
N HIS A 74 -31.24 10.66 -13.38
CA HIS A 74 -32.68 10.74 -13.23
C HIS A 74 -33.07 12.13 -12.72
N PHE A 75 -34.10 12.74 -13.31
CA PHE A 75 -34.63 14.02 -12.83
C PHE A 75 -35.67 13.82 -11.73
N GLU A 76 -35.53 14.53 -10.62
CA GLU A 76 -36.58 14.60 -9.60
C GLU A 76 -37.74 15.48 -10.08
N GLY A 77 -38.88 14.85 -10.41
CA GLY A 77 -40.08 15.52 -10.92
C GLY A 77 -41.16 14.52 -11.34
N LYS A 78 -42.41 15.00 -11.46
CA LYS A 78 -43.66 14.20 -11.61
C LYS A 78 -43.69 13.15 -12.75
N ASN A 79 -42.67 13.05 -13.58
CA ASN A 79 -42.64 12.14 -14.73
C ASN A 79 -41.47 11.15 -14.78
N ARG A 80 -40.66 10.98 -13.72
CA ARG A 80 -39.59 9.93 -13.62
C ARG A 80 -38.89 9.61 -14.95
N ARG A 81 -38.33 10.63 -15.62
CA ARG A 81 -37.72 10.47 -16.94
C ARG A 81 -36.21 10.35 -16.82
N VAL A 82 -35.66 9.39 -17.56
CA VAL A 82 -34.21 9.25 -17.79
C VAL A 82 -33.71 10.45 -18.60
N ASP A 83 -32.58 11.03 -18.20
CA ASP A 83 -31.94 12.09 -18.96
C ASP A 83 -31.17 11.54 -20.17
N LEU A 84 -31.84 11.53 -21.32
CA LEU A 84 -31.26 11.05 -22.57
C LEU A 84 -30.05 11.87 -23.04
N ASN A 85 -29.92 13.13 -22.63
CA ASN A 85 -28.78 13.97 -23.04
C ASN A 85 -27.52 13.65 -22.23
N ASN A 86 -27.68 13.03 -21.06
CA ASN A 86 -26.61 12.62 -20.16
C ASN A 86 -26.65 11.09 -19.93
N THR A 87 -27.03 10.34 -20.96
CA THR A 87 -26.98 8.87 -21.00
C THR A 87 -25.78 8.43 -21.83
N TYR A 88 -24.92 7.60 -21.24
CA TYR A 88 -23.71 7.10 -21.90
C TYR A 88 -23.70 5.57 -21.88
N GLU A 89 -23.50 4.96 -23.05
CA GLU A 89 -23.32 3.51 -23.15
C GLU A 89 -21.96 3.10 -22.57
N ILE A 90 -21.96 2.15 -21.64
CA ILE A 90 -20.77 1.54 -21.10
C ILE A 90 -20.33 0.44 -22.06
N SER A 91 -19.20 0.68 -22.74
CA SER A 91 -18.65 -0.31 -23.66
C SER A 91 -18.29 -1.62 -22.94
N SER A 92 -18.44 -2.74 -23.65
CA SER A 92 -17.99 -4.05 -23.19
C SER A 92 -16.49 -4.08 -22.85
N LYS A 93 -15.67 -3.30 -23.57
CA LYS A 93 -14.24 -3.15 -23.28
C LYS A 93 -13.99 -2.53 -21.91
N LEU A 94 -14.75 -1.50 -21.53
CA LEU A 94 -14.65 -0.88 -20.20
C LEU A 94 -15.10 -1.85 -19.11
N LEU A 95 -16.15 -2.65 -19.34
CA LEU A 95 -16.58 -3.69 -18.40
C LEU A 95 -15.50 -4.75 -18.16
N ILE A 96 -14.82 -5.19 -19.22
CA ILE A 96 -13.68 -6.13 -19.12
C ILE A 96 -12.54 -5.50 -18.32
N GLN A 97 -12.25 -4.20 -18.51
CA GLN A 97 -11.23 -3.49 -17.75
C GLN A 97 -11.61 -3.39 -16.26
N ILE A 98 -12.85 -3.03 -15.93
CA ILE A 98 -13.35 -2.99 -14.55
C ILE A 98 -13.23 -4.38 -13.90
N GLN A 99 -13.61 -5.44 -14.62
CA GLN A 99 -13.50 -6.82 -14.14
C GLN A 99 -12.04 -7.26 -13.95
N ALA A 100 -11.12 -6.81 -14.80
CA ALA A 100 -9.70 -7.07 -14.63
C ALA A 100 -9.14 -6.35 -13.40
N LEU A 101 -9.54 -5.09 -13.17
CA LEU A 101 -9.12 -4.29 -12.03
C LEU A 101 -9.69 -4.80 -10.69
N SER A 102 -10.89 -5.39 -10.68
CA SER A 102 -11.54 -5.89 -9.46
C SER A 102 -11.02 -7.25 -8.97
N LYS A 103 -10.23 -7.96 -9.79
CA LYS A 103 -9.52 -9.15 -9.33
C LYS A 103 -8.45 -8.76 -8.32
N ASN A 104 -8.43 -9.44 -7.17
CA ASN A 104 -7.38 -9.29 -6.17
C ASN A 104 -6.03 -9.27 -6.87
N ILE A 105 -5.28 -8.20 -6.62
CA ILE A 105 -3.87 -8.14 -6.96
C ILE A 105 -3.21 -9.17 -6.04
N ALA A 106 -2.96 -10.38 -6.55
CA ALA A 106 -2.04 -11.29 -5.87
C ALA A 106 -0.68 -10.57 -5.77
N CYS A 107 0.21 -10.99 -4.88
CA CYS A 107 1.53 -10.34 -4.76
C CYS A 107 2.45 -10.67 -5.95
N ASN A 108 2.06 -10.33 -7.18
CA ASN A 108 2.85 -10.48 -8.39
C ASN A 108 3.39 -9.13 -8.85
N ALA A 109 4.70 -8.95 -8.73
CA ALA A 109 5.47 -7.78 -9.18
C ALA A 109 5.38 -7.50 -10.70
N ASN A 110 4.76 -8.41 -11.47
CA ASN A 110 4.57 -8.31 -12.92
C ASN A 110 3.10 -8.12 -13.31
N ASP A 111 2.22 -7.68 -12.40
CA ASP A 111 0.88 -7.29 -12.81
C ASP A 111 0.97 -6.06 -13.72
N PRO A 112 0.50 -6.14 -14.98
CA PRO A 112 0.58 -5.01 -15.91
C PRO A 112 -0.21 -3.78 -15.44
N ARG A 113 -1.12 -3.94 -14.45
CA ARG A 113 -1.80 -2.83 -13.78
C ARG A 113 -0.87 -2.02 -12.85
N LEU A 114 0.29 -2.57 -12.48
CA LEU A 114 1.24 -1.99 -11.53
C LEU A 114 2.55 -1.54 -12.19
N ASP A 115 2.59 -1.46 -13.54
CA ASP A 115 3.74 -0.92 -14.29
C ASP A 115 3.83 0.61 -14.12
N PHE A 116 4.22 1.02 -12.92
CA PHE A 116 4.39 2.40 -12.53
C PHE A 116 5.80 2.65 -11.98
N SER A 117 6.19 3.92 -11.93
CA SER A 117 7.37 4.30 -11.16
C SER A 117 7.17 3.97 -9.67
N PRO A 118 8.25 3.68 -8.91
CA PRO A 118 8.15 3.34 -7.48
C PRO A 118 7.35 4.37 -6.65
N CYS A 119 7.47 5.66 -6.95
CA CYS A 119 6.69 6.71 -6.28
C CYS A 119 5.19 6.60 -6.54
N ARG A 120 4.79 6.19 -7.75
CA ARG A 120 3.38 6.00 -8.11
C ARG A 120 2.80 4.74 -7.49
N ILE A 121 3.60 3.67 -7.37
CA ILE A 121 3.18 2.47 -6.65
C ILE A 121 2.90 2.81 -5.18
N LEU A 122 3.79 3.58 -4.54
CA LEU A 122 3.61 4.01 -3.14
C LEU A 122 2.34 4.87 -2.96
N ASP A 123 2.07 5.81 -3.87
CA ASP A 123 0.83 6.61 -3.86
C ASP A 123 -0.42 5.72 -3.95
N HIS A 124 -0.43 4.76 -4.88
CA HIS A 124 -1.55 3.85 -5.04
C HIS A 124 -1.74 2.92 -3.84
N GLN A 125 -0.66 2.46 -3.19
CA GLN A 125 -0.72 1.68 -1.95
C GLN A 125 -1.31 2.49 -0.79
N GLN A 126 -0.91 3.75 -0.65
CA GLN A 126 -1.46 4.64 0.39
C GLN A 126 -2.96 4.88 0.18
N LYS A 127 -3.39 5.09 -1.07
CA LYS A 127 -4.81 5.20 -1.42
C LYS A 127 -5.56 3.91 -1.18
N ALA A 128 -4.99 2.76 -1.56
CA ALA A 128 -5.60 1.46 -1.30
C ALA A 128 -5.84 1.24 0.20
N ALA A 129 -4.85 1.53 1.05
CA ALA A 129 -4.98 1.43 2.50
C ALA A 129 -6.11 2.32 3.06
N LYS A 130 -6.27 3.55 2.53
CA LYS A 130 -7.40 4.42 2.89
C LYS A 130 -8.74 3.79 2.52
N VAL A 131 -8.86 3.23 1.32
CA VAL A 131 -10.10 2.57 0.87
C VAL A 131 -10.41 1.34 1.72
N GLU A 132 -9.41 0.54 2.10
CA GLU A 132 -9.58 -0.61 3.01
C GLU A 132 -10.08 -0.17 4.39
N MET A 133 -9.67 1.00 4.87
CA MET A 133 -10.17 1.57 6.13
C MET A 133 -11.64 2.00 6.02
N VAL A 134 -12.03 2.64 4.92
CA VAL A 134 -13.41 3.08 4.70
C VAL A 134 -14.34 1.87 4.42
N TYR A 135 -13.84 0.86 3.70
CA TYR A 135 -14.63 -0.28 3.22
C TYR A 135 -13.94 -1.64 3.50
N PRO A 136 -13.77 -2.04 4.77
CA PRO A 136 -12.95 -3.20 5.15
C PRO A 136 -13.52 -4.55 4.69
N LYS A 137 -14.78 -4.62 4.28
CA LYS A 137 -15.48 -5.85 3.89
C LYS A 137 -15.61 -6.04 2.37
N THR A 138 -14.87 -5.28 1.57
CA THR A 138 -15.00 -5.33 0.10
C THR A 138 -13.64 -5.58 -0.57
N PRO A 139 -13.18 -6.85 -0.63
CA PRO A 139 -11.90 -7.19 -1.26
C PRO A 139 -11.88 -6.78 -2.74
N GLY A 140 -10.71 -6.34 -3.22
CA GLY A 140 -10.51 -5.86 -4.59
C GLY A 140 -10.96 -4.41 -4.86
N LEU A 141 -11.79 -3.81 -3.98
CA LEU A 141 -12.27 -2.43 -4.16
C LEU A 141 -11.15 -1.38 -4.00
N ALA A 142 -10.21 -1.64 -3.09
CA ALA A 142 -9.13 -0.71 -2.75
C ALA A 142 -8.25 -0.34 -3.94
N TRP A 143 -7.75 -1.36 -4.62
CA TRP A 143 -6.95 -1.17 -5.83
C TRP A 143 -7.77 -0.70 -7.01
N PHE A 144 -9.02 -1.17 -7.15
CA PHE A 144 -9.91 -0.69 -8.21
C PHE A 144 -10.09 0.83 -8.14
N LEU A 145 -10.49 1.38 -6.98
CA LEU A 145 -10.72 2.82 -6.82
C LEU A 145 -9.44 3.63 -6.96
N SER A 146 -8.34 3.12 -6.41
CA SER A 146 -7.02 3.76 -6.51
C SER A 146 -6.55 3.85 -7.98
N LEU A 147 -6.65 2.76 -8.75
CA LEU A 147 -6.21 2.70 -10.15
C LEU A 147 -7.17 3.41 -11.11
N ALA A 148 -8.47 3.45 -10.80
CA ALA A 148 -9.48 4.14 -11.59
C ALA A 148 -9.42 5.68 -11.46
N GLY A 149 -8.53 6.22 -10.61
CA GLY A 149 -8.40 7.66 -10.38
C GLY A 149 -9.55 8.23 -9.53
N TYR A 150 -10.25 7.39 -8.76
CA TYR A 150 -11.25 7.86 -7.82
C TYR A 150 -10.61 8.78 -6.77
N ASN A 151 -11.33 9.82 -6.33
CA ASN A 151 -10.83 10.75 -5.32
C ASN A 151 -10.91 10.13 -3.92
N VAL A 152 -10.05 9.16 -3.67
CA VAL A 152 -9.94 8.42 -2.41
C VAL A 152 -9.66 9.38 -1.24
N ASP A 153 -8.86 10.40 -1.45
CA ASP A 153 -8.47 11.36 -0.40
C ASP A 153 -9.68 12.15 0.10
N GLN A 154 -10.48 12.70 -0.82
CA GLN A 154 -11.73 13.36 -0.47
C GLN A 154 -12.69 12.40 0.21
N ARG A 155 -12.79 11.15 -0.29
CA ARG A 155 -13.67 10.15 0.31
C ARG A 155 -13.29 9.83 1.74
N PHE A 156 -11.98 9.68 1.98
CA PHE A 156 -11.42 9.41 3.28
C PHE A 156 -11.66 10.56 4.26
N LEU A 157 -11.56 11.81 3.81
CA LEU A 157 -11.92 12.98 4.62
C LEU A 157 -13.39 12.96 5.04
N VAL A 158 -14.31 12.63 4.12
CA VAL A 158 -15.74 12.49 4.45
C VAL A 158 -15.96 11.39 5.49
N PHE A 159 -15.29 10.25 5.33
CA PHE A 159 -15.35 9.15 6.30
C PHE A 159 -14.89 9.60 7.70
N LEU A 160 -13.74 10.27 7.81
CA LEU A 160 -13.23 10.81 9.07
C LEU A 160 -14.19 11.81 9.71
N CYS A 161 -14.82 12.68 8.91
CA CYS A 161 -15.82 13.60 9.40
C CYS A 161 -17.07 12.89 9.93
N SER A 162 -17.54 11.85 9.24
CA SER A 162 -18.74 11.09 9.64
C SER A 162 -18.56 10.22 10.89
N THR A 163 -17.32 9.88 11.23
CA THR A 163 -16.97 9.04 12.39
C THR A 163 -16.64 9.85 13.65
N ASN A 164 -16.77 11.19 13.60
CA ASN A 164 -16.39 12.10 14.66
C ASN A 164 -17.63 12.84 15.24
N PRO A 165 -18.20 12.39 16.37
CA PRO A 165 -19.45 12.95 16.92
C PRO A 165 -19.29 14.29 17.67
N ALA A 166 -18.09 14.88 17.73
CA ALA A 166 -17.80 16.03 18.59
C ALA A 166 -17.95 17.43 17.97
N ASN A 167 -18.34 17.56 16.69
CA ASN A 167 -18.56 18.86 16.03
C ASN A 167 -20.03 19.07 15.67
N ASP A 168 -20.91 18.91 16.64
CA ASP A 168 -22.29 19.37 16.56
C ASP A 168 -22.43 20.73 17.25
N SER A 169 -21.89 21.76 16.60
CA SER A 169 -22.40 23.14 16.67
C SER A 169 -21.46 24.08 15.91
N SER A 170 -21.92 24.54 14.75
CA SER A 170 -21.33 25.60 13.92
C SER A 170 -20.02 25.28 13.17
N GLY A 171 -20.10 24.53 12.07
CA GLY A 171 -18.94 24.47 11.17
C GLY A 171 -18.93 23.52 9.98
N LYS A 172 -20.08 23.22 9.37
CA LYS A 172 -20.26 22.80 7.96
C LYS A 172 -19.11 21.99 7.31
N CYS A 173 -19.26 20.68 7.27
CA CYS A 173 -18.53 19.81 6.33
C CYS A 173 -18.97 20.12 4.90
N TYR A 174 -18.44 21.17 4.28
CA TYR A 174 -18.59 21.37 2.84
C TYR A 174 -17.48 20.64 2.09
N PRO A 175 -17.78 20.02 0.94
CA PRO A 175 -16.73 19.72 -0.04
C PRO A 175 -16.05 21.05 -0.36
N LEU A 176 -14.72 21.09 -0.27
CA LEU A 176 -13.96 22.26 -0.68
C LEU A 176 -14.38 22.61 -2.11
N SER A 177 -15.00 23.77 -2.25
CA SER A 177 -15.31 24.41 -3.52
C SER A 177 -14.04 24.41 -4.36
N VAL A 178 -14.10 23.77 -5.53
CA VAL A 178 -13.14 23.90 -6.61
C VAL A 178 -13.09 25.38 -6.98
N ASN A 179 -12.19 26.15 -6.38
CA ASN A 179 -11.71 27.47 -6.84
C ASN A 179 -10.68 28.02 -5.83
N ASP A 180 -9.51 27.39 -5.79
CA ASP A 180 -8.24 28.08 -5.53
C ASP A 180 -7.09 27.14 -5.93
N PRO A 181 -6.49 27.29 -7.12
CA PRO A 181 -5.41 26.41 -7.57
C PRO A 181 -4.07 26.64 -6.86
N GLU A 182 -3.90 27.67 -6.03
CA GLU A 182 -2.57 28.08 -5.56
C GLU A 182 -2.33 28.07 -4.04
N THR A 183 -3.32 27.72 -3.21
CA THR A 183 -3.08 27.67 -1.74
C THR A 183 -3.44 26.37 -1.01
N GLN A 184 -3.76 25.27 -1.70
CA GLN A 184 -4.07 23.97 -1.05
C GLN A 184 -3.03 22.84 -1.27
N CYS A 185 -1.89 23.13 -1.89
CA CYS A 185 -0.84 22.12 -2.08
C CYS A 185 0.23 22.05 -0.96
N GLN A 186 0.09 22.76 0.17
CA GLN A 186 1.14 22.78 1.20
C GLN A 186 0.82 22.10 2.54
N VAL A 187 -0.28 21.35 2.67
CA VAL A 187 -0.45 20.48 3.86
C VAL A 187 -0.88 19.07 3.44
N HIS A 188 -0.08 18.44 2.58
CA HIS A 188 -0.03 16.98 2.60
C HIS A 188 0.62 16.58 3.93
N TYR A 189 -0.18 16.23 4.94
CA TYR A 189 0.30 15.44 6.06
C TYR A 189 0.74 14.09 5.49
N LYS A 190 2.00 14.00 5.01
CA LYS A 190 2.61 12.75 4.58
C LYS A 190 2.89 11.94 5.84
N ILE A 191 1.86 11.28 6.34
CA ILE A 191 1.95 10.40 7.49
C ILE A 191 3.00 9.35 7.15
N LYS A 192 4.03 9.27 7.98
CA LYS A 192 5.07 8.24 7.91
C LYS A 192 4.88 7.33 9.11
N LEU A 193 4.84 6.03 8.84
CA LEU A 193 4.88 4.95 9.81
C LEU A 193 5.93 3.98 9.27
N GLU A 194 7.09 3.91 9.91
CA GLU A 194 8.24 3.18 9.39
C GLU A 194 8.85 2.28 10.47
N VAL A 195 9.34 1.12 10.04
CA VAL A 195 10.22 0.28 10.84
C VAL A 195 11.67 0.62 10.49
N LYS A 196 12.49 0.85 11.50
CA LYS A 196 13.95 1.09 11.44
C LYS A 196 14.68 0.13 12.38
N SER A 197 16.01 0.21 12.41
CA SER A 197 16.84 -0.50 13.38
C SER A 197 17.30 0.40 14.54
N THR A 198 17.48 -0.23 15.68
CA THR A 198 18.33 0.25 16.77
C THR A 198 19.79 -0.12 16.48
N SER A 199 20.75 0.47 17.20
CA SER A 199 22.16 0.08 17.09
C SER A 199 22.44 -1.36 17.58
N THR A 200 21.46 -2.00 18.22
CA THR A 200 21.57 -3.34 18.81
C THR A 200 20.72 -4.38 18.07
N GLY A 201 20.21 -4.09 16.87
CA GLY A 201 19.52 -5.09 16.04
C GLY A 201 18.02 -5.24 16.31
N TYR A 202 17.46 -4.50 17.27
CA TYR A 202 16.01 -4.48 17.51
C TYR A 202 15.30 -3.51 16.56
N ALA A 203 14.02 -3.76 16.34
CA ALA A 203 13.15 -2.87 15.59
C ALA A 203 12.91 -1.56 16.34
N LYS A 204 12.84 -0.47 15.59
CA LYS A 204 12.51 0.86 16.04
C LYS A 204 11.30 1.33 15.24
N ILE A 205 10.26 1.74 15.95
CA ILE A 205 9.08 2.35 15.35
C ILE A 205 9.38 3.84 15.16
N LEU A 206 9.14 4.37 13.96
CA LEU A 206 9.22 5.80 13.66
C LEU A 206 7.90 6.27 13.08
N TRP A 207 7.38 7.39 13.57
CA TRP A 207 6.22 8.04 12.99
C TRP A 207 6.35 9.55 12.88
N SER A 208 5.67 10.12 11.90
CA SER A 208 5.57 11.58 11.75
C SER A 208 4.35 11.95 10.92
N GLY A 209 3.85 13.18 11.10
CA GLY A 209 2.77 13.72 10.27
C GLY A 209 1.39 13.21 10.66
N ILE A 210 1.22 12.58 11.83
CA ILE A 210 -0.09 12.23 12.36
C ILE A 210 -0.83 13.53 12.69
N PRO A 211 -2.05 13.78 12.16
CA PRO A 211 -2.82 14.98 12.50
C PRO A 211 -3.11 15.07 14.00
N GLU A 212 -3.02 16.27 14.58
CA GLU A 212 -3.30 16.48 16.01
C GLU A 212 -4.69 15.98 16.42
N SER A 213 -5.69 16.12 15.55
CA SER A 213 -7.06 15.64 15.79
C SER A 213 -7.13 14.13 15.99
N ILE A 214 -6.27 13.37 15.31
CA ILE A 214 -6.16 11.91 15.48
C ILE A 214 -5.28 11.58 16.69
N ALA A 215 -4.17 12.31 16.88
CA ALA A 215 -3.26 12.05 18.00
C ALA A 215 -3.91 12.29 19.37
N ARG A 216 -4.90 13.20 19.46
CA ARG A 216 -5.69 13.47 20.68
C ARG A 216 -6.77 12.41 20.96
N MET A 217 -7.05 11.51 20.02
CA MET A 217 -7.93 10.36 20.26
C MET A 217 -7.21 9.29 21.09
N GLU A 218 -7.96 8.35 21.67
CA GLU A 218 -7.40 7.14 22.29
C GLU A 218 -6.92 6.16 21.19
N VAL A 219 -5.74 6.44 20.64
CA VAL A 219 -5.08 5.64 19.62
C VAL A 219 -3.70 5.16 20.08
N ASN A 220 -3.32 3.98 19.62
CA ASN A 220 -2.04 3.36 19.88
C ASN A 220 -1.24 3.24 18.58
N ILE A 221 0.07 3.08 18.70
CA ILE A 221 0.95 2.64 17.63
C ILE A 221 1.45 1.23 17.97
N GLY A 222 1.33 0.31 17.02
CA GLY A 222 1.67 -1.09 17.20
C GLY A 222 2.68 -1.56 16.17
N LEU A 223 3.61 -2.41 16.61
CA LEU A 223 4.48 -3.18 15.72
C LEU A 223 3.84 -4.53 15.45
N TYR A 224 3.70 -4.90 14.19
CA TYR A 224 3.12 -6.15 13.73
C TYR A 224 4.17 -7.04 13.11
N LYS A 225 3.94 -8.36 13.16
CA LYS A 225 4.81 -9.35 12.51
C LYS A 225 4.78 -9.20 10.98
N ASP A 226 3.59 -9.01 10.44
CA ASP A 226 3.27 -8.86 9.01
C ASP A 226 1.86 -8.25 8.87
N GLY A 227 1.47 -7.86 7.65
CA GLY A 227 0.19 -7.21 7.38
C GLY A 227 -1.05 -8.10 7.48
N THR A 228 -0.89 -9.40 7.75
CA THR A 228 -1.99 -10.38 7.88
C THR A 228 -2.41 -10.60 9.33
N LYS A 229 -1.62 -10.16 10.30
CA LYS A 229 -1.93 -10.35 11.73
C LYS A 229 -2.85 -9.28 12.27
N GLU A 230 -3.78 -9.70 13.12
CA GLU A 230 -4.75 -8.83 13.78
C GLU A 230 -4.19 -8.23 15.08
N GLU A 231 -3.29 -8.94 15.76
CA GLU A 231 -2.70 -8.52 17.03
C GLU A 231 -1.26 -7.99 16.87
N PRO A 232 -0.91 -6.87 17.53
CA PRO A 232 0.45 -6.35 17.54
C PRO A 232 1.40 -7.22 18.38
N LEU A 233 2.67 -7.28 17.99
CA LEU A 233 3.77 -7.81 18.80
C LEU A 233 4.02 -6.96 20.04
N GLU A 234 4.04 -5.63 19.86
CA GLU A 234 4.11 -4.64 20.92
C GLU A 234 3.22 -3.44 20.55
N GLU A 235 2.54 -2.85 21.53
CA GLU A 235 1.70 -1.66 21.36
C GLU A 235 2.07 -0.56 22.35
N TYR A 236 1.94 0.70 21.91
CA TYR A 236 2.24 1.87 22.72
C TYR A 236 1.17 2.96 22.54
N PRO A 237 0.74 3.64 23.62
CA PRO A 237 -0.21 4.73 23.51
C PRO A 237 0.44 5.96 22.86
N LEU A 238 -0.23 6.54 21.86
CA LEU A 238 0.31 7.70 21.13
C LEU A 238 0.34 8.97 22.00
N SER A 239 -0.57 9.06 22.98
CA SER A 239 -0.60 10.11 24.01
C SER A 239 -0.51 11.55 23.46
N GLY A 240 -1.22 11.85 22.37
CA GLY A 240 -1.19 13.19 21.75
C GLY A 240 -0.01 13.46 20.81
N ARG A 241 0.97 12.55 20.68
CA ARG A 241 2.20 12.80 19.91
C ARG A 241 1.99 12.60 18.42
N THR A 242 2.19 13.66 17.64
CA THR A 242 2.05 13.64 16.17
C THR A 242 3.26 13.09 15.41
N PHE A 243 4.40 12.96 16.10
CA PHE A 243 5.64 12.35 15.62
C PHE A 243 6.42 11.74 16.79
N GLY A 244 7.35 10.84 16.48
CA GLY A 244 8.23 10.26 17.49
C GLY A 244 8.91 8.98 17.03
N THR A 245 9.68 8.41 17.94
CA THR A 245 10.34 7.12 17.77
C THR A 245 10.21 6.30 19.06
N ILE A 246 10.08 4.98 18.92
CA ILE A 246 10.08 4.04 20.04
C ILE A 246 11.00 2.88 19.69
N ASP A 247 11.97 2.61 20.57
CA ASP A 247 12.80 1.41 20.49
C ASP A 247 12.03 0.24 21.13
N THR A 248 12.00 -0.89 20.42
CA THR A 248 11.32 -2.11 20.88
C THR A 248 12.35 -3.14 21.37
N ASN A 249 11.88 -4.19 22.04
CA ASN A 249 12.70 -5.37 22.34
C ASN A 249 12.53 -6.49 21.30
N ILE A 250 11.87 -6.20 20.18
CA ILE A 250 11.59 -7.17 19.12
C ILE A 250 12.74 -7.14 18.10
N PRO A 251 13.45 -8.26 17.84
CA PRO A 251 14.53 -8.29 16.85
C PRO A 251 14.03 -7.88 15.46
N LEU A 252 14.78 -7.04 14.74
CA LEU A 252 14.35 -6.55 13.43
C LEU A 252 14.27 -7.70 12.41
N ASN A 253 13.09 -7.93 11.86
CA ASN A 253 12.84 -8.97 10.86
C ASN A 253 12.10 -8.44 9.64
N PRO A 254 12.32 -9.07 8.47
CA PRO A 254 11.52 -8.80 7.28
C PRO A 254 10.03 -9.06 7.54
N GLY A 255 9.17 -8.26 6.90
CA GLY A 255 7.72 -8.32 7.06
C GLY A 255 7.16 -7.44 8.19
N HIS A 256 7.99 -7.05 9.17
CA HIS A 256 7.53 -6.17 10.25
C HIS A 256 6.84 -4.91 9.73
N GLN A 257 5.74 -4.50 10.36
CA GLN A 257 4.93 -3.39 9.90
C GLN A 257 4.43 -2.56 11.07
N VAL A 258 4.37 -1.23 10.91
CA VAL A 258 3.84 -0.32 11.93
C VAL A 258 2.41 0.04 11.60
N HIS A 259 1.50 -0.13 12.55
CA HIS A 259 0.12 0.33 12.43
C HIS A 259 -0.19 1.43 13.45
N LEU A 260 -0.88 2.49 13.03
CA LEU A 260 -1.67 3.32 13.92
C LEU A 260 -3.02 2.62 14.11
N LEU A 261 -3.44 2.38 15.34
CA LEU A 261 -4.57 1.53 15.65
C LEU A 261 -5.46 2.10 16.75
N ARG A 262 -6.71 1.64 16.77
CA ARG A 262 -7.63 1.81 17.89
C ARG A 262 -7.86 0.44 18.54
N ARG A 263 -7.82 0.45 19.87
CA ARG A 263 -8.05 -0.73 20.71
C ARG A 263 -9.43 -0.62 21.34
N GLU A 264 -10.29 -1.58 21.05
CA GLU A 264 -11.65 -1.66 21.62
C GLU A 264 -11.74 -2.89 22.53
N GLN A 265 -12.18 -2.69 23.77
CA GLN A 265 -12.43 -3.78 24.70
C GLN A 265 -13.92 -4.05 24.76
N THR A 266 -14.32 -5.22 24.28
CA THR A 266 -15.71 -5.66 24.32
C THR A 266 -15.89 -6.64 25.48
N PRO A 267 -16.68 -6.32 26.51
CA PRO A 267 -16.95 -7.26 27.59
C PRO A 267 -17.71 -8.48 27.05
N TYR A 268 -17.17 -9.66 27.33
CA TYR A 268 -17.69 -10.95 26.92
C TYR A 268 -17.90 -11.81 28.16
N TYR A 269 -19.14 -11.90 28.65
CA TYR A 269 -19.48 -12.39 29.99
C TYR A 269 -18.88 -11.52 31.13
N LEU A 270 -19.43 -11.62 32.34
CA LEU A 270 -19.11 -10.73 33.49
C LEU A 270 -17.63 -10.71 33.94
N VAL A 271 -16.77 -11.57 33.37
CA VAL A 271 -15.39 -11.79 33.84
C VAL A 271 -14.35 -11.80 32.69
N PHE A 272 -14.76 -11.78 31.42
CA PHE A 272 -13.83 -11.78 30.28
C PHE A 272 -14.07 -10.60 29.36
N SER A 273 -13.01 -10.09 28.73
CA SER A 273 -13.07 -9.02 27.73
C SER A 273 -12.29 -9.45 26.49
N ALA A 274 -12.91 -9.34 25.33
CA ALA A 274 -12.24 -9.53 24.05
C ALA A 274 -11.66 -8.19 23.59
N THR A 275 -10.37 -8.16 23.25
CA THR A 275 -9.73 -6.97 22.69
C THR A 275 -9.77 -7.07 21.18
N HIS A 276 -10.34 -6.06 20.52
CA HIS A 276 -10.35 -5.94 19.07
C HIS A 276 -9.45 -4.78 18.65
N TYR A 277 -8.59 -5.04 17.68
CA TYR A 277 -7.71 -4.05 17.09
C TYR A 277 -8.25 -3.61 15.73
N SER A 278 -8.40 -2.31 15.53
CA SER A 278 -8.72 -1.73 14.22
C SER A 278 -7.56 -0.85 13.76
N SER A 279 -6.99 -1.17 12.60
CA SER A 279 -5.91 -0.35 12.02
C SER A 279 -6.50 0.90 11.36
N ILE A 280 -6.03 2.07 11.79
CA ILE A 280 -6.33 3.37 11.19
C ILE A 280 -5.37 3.62 10.01
N TRP A 281 -4.07 3.45 10.23
CA TRP A 281 -3.07 3.55 9.17
C TRP A 281 -2.04 2.45 9.28
N LYS A 282 -1.51 2.02 8.13
CA LYS A 282 -0.44 1.03 8.04
C LYS A 282 0.76 1.63 7.31
N GLY A 283 1.95 1.41 7.86
CA GLY A 283 3.22 1.65 7.17
C GLY A 283 3.51 0.56 6.12
N PRO A 284 4.56 0.68 5.31
CA PRO A 284 5.02 -0.42 4.47
C PRO A 284 5.56 -1.57 5.34
N GLU A 285 5.47 -2.79 4.85
CA GLU A 285 6.20 -3.91 5.43
C GLU A 285 7.71 -3.70 5.26
N PHE A 286 8.47 -4.11 6.27
CA PHE A 286 9.91 -3.95 6.31
C PHE A 286 10.59 -4.94 5.35
N ASP A 287 11.34 -4.41 4.38
CA ASP A 287 12.15 -5.21 3.47
C ASP A 287 13.46 -5.64 4.14
N GLU A 288 13.88 -6.89 3.89
CA GLU A 288 15.07 -7.47 4.53
C GLU A 288 16.38 -6.74 4.23
N ALA A 289 16.48 -6.07 3.08
CA ALA A 289 17.63 -5.27 2.68
C ALA A 289 17.34 -3.76 2.82
N ASN A 290 16.28 -3.40 3.53
CA ASN A 290 15.81 -2.02 3.69
C ASN A 290 15.69 -1.29 2.34
N TRP A 291 15.20 -2.01 1.32
CA TRP A 291 15.03 -1.53 -0.06
C TRP A 291 16.33 -1.14 -0.78
N VAL A 292 17.50 -1.48 -0.23
CA VAL A 292 18.80 -1.16 -0.84
C VAL A 292 19.16 -2.23 -1.87
N HIS A 293 19.45 -1.82 -3.11
CA HIS A 293 19.85 -2.75 -4.17
C HIS A 293 21.25 -3.37 -3.94
N PRO A 294 21.50 -4.59 -4.47
CA PRO A 294 22.82 -5.20 -4.41
C PRO A 294 23.91 -4.33 -5.07
N THR A 295 25.07 -4.27 -4.44
CA THR A 295 26.26 -3.58 -4.95
C THR A 295 27.06 -4.51 -5.85
N ARG A 296 27.32 -4.08 -7.09
CA ARG A 296 28.12 -4.86 -8.04
C ARG A 296 29.57 -5.05 -7.57
N VAL A 297 30.09 -6.27 -7.69
CA VAL A 297 31.51 -6.57 -7.46
C VAL A 297 32.32 -6.16 -8.69
N ARG A 298 33.28 -5.25 -8.52
CA ARG A 298 34.04 -4.66 -9.64
C ARG A 298 34.84 -5.72 -10.40
N GLY A 299 34.53 -5.87 -11.69
CA GLY A 299 35.23 -6.79 -12.60
C GLY A 299 34.67 -8.21 -12.66
N TYR A 300 33.55 -8.49 -11.97
CA TYR A 300 32.98 -9.84 -11.90
C TYR A 300 31.46 -9.83 -12.12
N ASP A 301 30.92 -10.96 -12.58
CA ASP A 301 29.48 -11.21 -12.71
C ASP A 301 28.88 -11.64 -11.36
N MET A 302 29.08 -10.80 -10.35
CA MET A 302 28.67 -11.01 -8.97
C MET A 302 28.24 -9.69 -8.33
N SER A 303 27.29 -9.75 -7.39
CA SER A 303 26.90 -8.60 -6.56
C SER A 303 26.80 -8.98 -5.08
N LEU A 304 27.12 -8.05 -4.19
CA LEU A 304 27.04 -8.16 -2.73
C LEU A 304 25.88 -7.32 -2.20
N GLN A 305 25.08 -7.87 -1.29
CA GLN A 305 24.04 -7.12 -0.60
C GLN A 305 24.08 -7.38 0.90
N LEU A 306 23.94 -6.31 1.68
CA LEU A 306 23.72 -6.36 3.13
C LEU A 306 22.21 -6.50 3.37
N TYR A 307 21.83 -7.39 4.28
CA TYR A 307 20.44 -7.58 4.69
C TYR A 307 20.36 -7.96 6.18
N THR A 308 19.16 -7.98 6.75
CA THR A 308 18.94 -8.39 8.14
C THR A 308 18.15 -9.68 8.25
N LYS A 309 18.50 -10.46 9.27
CA LYS A 309 17.72 -11.61 9.73
C LYS A 309 17.86 -11.70 11.26
N HIS A 310 16.74 -11.75 11.97
CA HIS A 310 16.68 -11.77 13.43
C HIS A 310 17.48 -10.66 14.12
N GLY A 311 17.52 -9.47 13.51
CA GLY A 311 18.29 -8.34 14.03
C GLY A 311 19.80 -8.41 13.80
N TYR A 312 20.29 -9.40 13.06
CA TYR A 312 21.71 -9.52 12.73
C TYR A 312 21.99 -9.07 11.29
N ALA A 313 23.16 -8.50 11.10
CA ALA A 313 23.72 -8.17 9.81
C ALA A 313 24.14 -9.45 9.08
N CYS A 314 23.58 -9.64 7.89
CA CYS A 314 23.85 -10.77 7.02
C CYS A 314 24.30 -10.25 5.66
N ALA A 315 25.09 -11.04 4.95
CA ALA A 315 25.50 -10.71 3.59
C ALA A 315 25.04 -11.81 2.65
N ARG A 316 24.62 -11.41 1.45
CA ARG A 316 24.36 -12.35 0.37
C ARG A 316 25.04 -11.95 -0.91
N LEU A 317 25.45 -12.96 -1.65
CA LEU A 317 26.11 -12.87 -2.94
C LEU A 317 25.15 -13.37 -4.02
N TYR A 318 24.95 -12.54 -5.03
CA TYR A 318 24.25 -12.88 -6.26
C TYR A 318 25.31 -13.24 -7.31
N VAL A 319 25.38 -14.50 -7.70
CA VAL A 319 26.40 -15.01 -8.65
C VAL A 319 25.70 -15.47 -9.92
N LYS A 320 26.01 -14.87 -11.08
CA LYS A 320 25.40 -15.34 -12.33
C LYS A 320 25.74 -16.80 -12.58
N LYS A 321 24.76 -17.59 -13.01
CA LYS A 321 24.95 -19.03 -13.31
C LYS A 321 25.99 -19.27 -14.43
N THR A 322 26.24 -18.28 -15.28
CA THR A 322 27.29 -18.30 -16.31
C THR A 322 28.71 -18.21 -15.76
N PHE A 323 28.90 -17.71 -14.53
CA PHE A 323 30.21 -17.55 -13.91
C PHE A 323 30.61 -18.81 -13.14
N THR A 324 30.80 -19.93 -13.84
CA THR A 324 30.88 -21.27 -13.24
C THR A 324 32.13 -21.54 -12.41
N ASN A 325 33.25 -20.86 -12.68
CA ASN A 325 34.52 -21.03 -11.96
C ASN A 325 34.71 -20.06 -10.78
N TRP A 326 33.66 -19.37 -10.34
CA TRP A 326 33.75 -18.30 -9.35
C TRP A 326 34.40 -18.74 -8.04
N LYS A 327 34.14 -19.97 -7.54
CA LYS A 327 34.74 -20.45 -6.28
C LYS A 327 36.27 -20.50 -6.33
N ASN A 328 36.86 -20.80 -7.49
CA ASN A 328 38.32 -20.81 -7.65
C ASN A 328 38.86 -19.37 -7.73
N VAL A 329 38.10 -18.44 -8.32
CA VAL A 329 38.47 -17.03 -8.41
C VAL A 329 38.42 -16.34 -7.04
N PHE A 330 37.49 -16.78 -6.18
CA PHE A 330 37.22 -16.20 -4.87
C PHE A 330 37.68 -17.10 -3.71
N ASP A 331 38.60 -18.03 -3.94
CA ASP A 331 39.07 -19.03 -2.97
C ASP A 331 39.70 -18.43 -1.71
N ASN A 332 40.31 -17.25 -1.86
CA ASN A 332 40.94 -16.45 -0.81
C ASN A 332 40.20 -15.13 -0.57
N SER A 333 38.97 -15.00 -1.08
CA SER A 333 38.14 -13.82 -0.87
C SER A 333 37.29 -13.94 0.38
N TRP A 334 37.01 -12.81 1.01
CA TRP A 334 36.24 -12.74 2.24
C TRP A 334 35.34 -11.51 2.26
N VAL A 335 34.24 -11.60 2.99
CA VAL A 335 33.34 -10.49 3.27
C VAL A 335 33.51 -10.09 4.73
N GLY A 336 33.91 -8.85 4.96
CA GLY A 336 33.97 -8.23 6.28
C GLY A 336 32.68 -7.49 6.59
N PHE A 337 32.25 -7.58 7.85
CA PHE A 337 31.14 -6.83 8.44
C PHE A 337 31.69 -5.79 9.40
N TYR A 338 31.26 -4.54 9.21
CA TYR A 338 31.77 -3.37 9.92
C TYR A 338 30.63 -2.75 10.70
N ALA A 339 30.90 -2.38 11.96
CA ALA A 339 29.91 -1.72 12.82
C ALA A 339 29.65 -0.28 12.34
N SER A 340 30.64 0.34 11.70
CA SER A 340 30.55 1.70 11.15
C SER A 340 31.09 1.77 9.72
N TYR A 341 30.50 2.66 8.92
CA TYR A 341 30.99 2.97 7.57
C TYR A 341 32.33 3.69 7.58
N LEU A 342 32.69 4.30 8.72
CA LEU A 342 33.97 4.98 8.95
C LEU A 342 35.11 4.00 9.25
N ASP A 343 34.81 2.75 9.57
CA ASP A 343 35.82 1.76 9.92
C ASP A 343 36.77 1.50 8.74
N GLU A 344 38.06 1.35 9.02
CA GLU A 344 39.05 0.91 8.05
C GLU A 344 38.88 -0.59 7.71
N ASN A 345 39.51 -1.07 6.65
CA ASN A 345 39.28 -2.43 6.13
C ASN A 345 39.82 -3.56 7.04
N ASP A 346 40.70 -3.25 7.99
CA ASP A 346 41.18 -4.18 9.02
C ASP A 346 40.35 -4.14 10.31
N ALA A 347 39.47 -3.15 10.47
CA ALA A 347 38.62 -2.96 11.64
C ALA A 347 37.26 -3.70 11.54
N TYR A 348 37.18 -4.78 10.76
CA TYR A 348 35.96 -5.59 10.67
C TYR A 348 35.62 -6.22 12.03
N SER A 349 34.34 -6.24 12.39
CA SER A 349 33.87 -6.91 13.61
C SER A 349 33.79 -8.43 13.42
N LYS A 350 33.40 -8.86 12.22
CA LYS A 350 33.33 -10.26 11.81
C LYS A 350 33.68 -10.36 10.34
N TYR A 351 34.20 -11.50 9.92
CA TYR A 351 34.31 -11.84 8.50
C TYR A 351 33.85 -13.27 8.25
N GLU A 352 33.53 -13.55 7.00
CA GLU A 352 33.31 -14.90 6.49
C GLU A 352 33.99 -15.08 5.13
N TRP A 353 34.54 -16.26 4.89
CA TRP A 353 35.12 -16.60 3.59
C TRP A 353 34.02 -16.74 2.55
N VAL A 354 34.21 -16.15 1.37
CA VAL A 354 33.21 -16.17 0.29
C VAL A 354 32.81 -17.59 -0.11
N VAL A 355 33.75 -18.54 -0.07
CA VAL A 355 33.50 -19.95 -0.40
C VAL A 355 32.65 -20.71 0.63
N ASN A 356 32.55 -20.18 1.85
CA ASN A 356 31.75 -20.74 2.94
C ASN A 356 30.29 -20.27 2.95
N PHE A 357 29.94 -19.27 2.12
CA PHE A 357 28.57 -18.81 2.04
C PHE A 357 27.66 -19.96 1.58
N GLU A 358 26.55 -20.13 2.28
CA GLU A 358 25.63 -21.23 2.05
C GLU A 358 24.71 -20.92 0.87
N LYS A 359 24.59 -21.86 -0.07
CA LYS A 359 23.69 -21.68 -1.21
C LYS A 359 22.24 -21.71 -0.73
N ARG A 360 21.50 -20.62 -0.93
CA ARG A 360 20.06 -20.58 -0.69
C ARG A 360 19.38 -21.53 -1.69
N PRO A 361 18.51 -22.46 -1.23
CA PRO A 361 17.73 -23.29 -2.13
C PRO A 361 16.89 -22.42 -3.07
N GLU A 362 16.96 -22.69 -4.37
CA GLU A 362 16.14 -21.99 -5.35
C GLU A 362 14.67 -22.38 -5.11
N LYS A 363 13.86 -21.43 -4.63
CA LYS A 363 12.43 -21.59 -4.43
C LYS A 363 11.70 -20.73 -5.46
N GLY A 364 10.90 -21.35 -6.32
CA GLY A 364 10.11 -20.65 -7.32
C GLY A 364 10.74 -20.67 -8.72
N CYS A 365 10.59 -19.58 -9.46
CA CYS A 365 11.03 -19.50 -10.86
C CYS A 365 12.56 -19.52 -10.98
N PRO A 366 13.11 -20.15 -12.02
CA PRO A 366 14.54 -20.19 -12.25
C PRO A 366 15.09 -18.78 -12.51
N LEU A 367 16.05 -18.36 -11.70
CA LEU A 367 16.77 -17.10 -11.85
C LEU A 367 18.06 -17.34 -12.66
N ASP A 368 18.59 -16.29 -13.28
CA ASP A 368 19.87 -16.32 -14.01
C ASP A 368 21.08 -16.24 -13.06
N TYR A 369 20.84 -16.18 -11.76
CA TYR A 369 21.84 -16.18 -10.70
C TYR A 369 21.52 -17.19 -9.59
N ASP A 370 22.57 -17.59 -8.88
CA ASP A 370 22.50 -18.29 -7.60
C ASP A 370 22.70 -17.29 -6.45
N VAL A 371 22.04 -17.54 -5.31
CA VAL A 371 22.18 -16.73 -4.09
C VAL A 371 22.93 -17.53 -3.03
N TYR A 372 23.98 -16.94 -2.46
CA TYR A 372 24.77 -17.50 -1.37
C TYR A 372 24.74 -16.56 -0.16
N GLU A 373 24.60 -17.09 1.05
CA GLU A 373 24.32 -16.28 2.26
C GLU A 373 25.27 -16.60 3.41
N ALA A 374 25.54 -15.58 4.23
CA ALA A 374 26.28 -15.72 5.48
C ALA A 374 25.74 -14.78 6.55
N GLU A 375 25.70 -15.27 7.78
CA GLU A 375 25.30 -14.50 8.96
C GLU A 375 26.54 -14.10 9.76
N SER A 376 26.65 -12.84 10.16
CA SER A 376 27.83 -12.36 10.90
C SER A 376 27.69 -12.49 12.42
N GLY A 377 26.46 -12.51 12.93
CA GLY A 377 26.18 -12.34 14.36
C GLY A 377 26.41 -10.91 14.88
N LEU A 378 26.86 -9.97 14.03
CA LEU A 378 26.88 -8.54 14.33
C LEU A 378 25.44 -8.02 14.29
N ALA A 379 25.04 -7.21 15.27
CA ALA A 379 23.72 -6.56 15.25
C ALA A 379 23.60 -5.63 14.04
N ILE A 380 22.47 -5.66 13.32
CA ILE A 380 22.19 -4.67 12.28
C ILE A 380 21.80 -3.34 12.92
N GLY A 381 22.36 -2.24 12.45
CA GLY A 381 22.14 -0.93 13.04
C GLY A 381 22.61 0.18 12.12
N PRO A 382 22.24 1.45 12.38
CA PRO A 382 22.69 2.58 11.58
C PRO A 382 24.22 2.58 11.40
N GLY A 383 24.68 2.73 10.16
CA GLY A 383 26.11 2.75 9.82
C GLY A 383 26.75 1.39 9.56
N VAL A 384 26.09 0.27 9.85
CA VAL A 384 26.63 -1.07 9.56
C VAL A 384 26.82 -1.26 8.06
N GLN A 385 27.92 -1.90 7.67
CA GLN A 385 28.32 -2.08 6.27
C GLN A 385 28.96 -3.45 6.02
N ALA A 386 28.84 -3.97 4.81
CA ALA A 386 29.60 -5.13 4.34
C ALA A 386 30.56 -4.75 3.20
N ARG A 387 31.76 -5.35 3.19
CA ARG A 387 32.77 -5.14 2.13
C ARG A 387 33.37 -6.45 1.69
N LEU A 388 33.59 -6.62 0.39
CA LEU A 388 34.23 -7.81 -0.18
C LEU A 388 35.67 -7.50 -0.55
N MET A 389 36.59 -8.29 -0.01
CA MET A 389 38.01 -8.30 -0.35
C MET A 389 38.30 -9.50 -1.25
N LEU A 390 38.99 -9.26 -2.38
CA LEU A 390 39.28 -10.32 -3.34
C LEU A 390 40.37 -11.28 -2.86
N THR A 391 41.34 -10.78 -2.11
CA THR A 391 42.44 -11.58 -1.55
C THR A 391 42.48 -11.44 -0.03
N LYS A 392 43.40 -12.16 0.61
CA LYS A 392 43.65 -12.03 2.07
C LYS A 392 44.09 -10.63 2.48
N HIS A 393 44.49 -9.76 1.53
CA HIS A 393 44.89 -8.40 1.82
C HIS A 393 43.69 -7.46 1.93
N ILE A 394 43.66 -6.68 3.01
CA ILE A 394 42.64 -5.65 3.31
C ILE A 394 42.49 -4.56 2.21
N GLY A 395 43.53 -4.35 1.41
CA GLY A 395 43.53 -3.38 0.31
C GLY A 395 42.85 -3.89 -0.98
N SER A 396 42.40 -5.15 -1.02
CA SER A 396 41.86 -5.79 -2.22
C SER A 396 40.35 -5.61 -2.41
N GLU A 397 39.78 -4.52 -1.90
CA GLU A 397 38.35 -4.26 -1.91
C GLU A 397 37.76 -4.21 -3.33
N LYS A 398 36.73 -5.02 -3.59
CA LYS A 398 36.00 -5.05 -4.86
C LYS A 398 34.56 -4.57 -4.76
N ALA A 399 33.96 -4.60 -3.57
CA ALA A 399 32.61 -4.10 -3.33
C ALA A 399 32.49 -3.56 -1.89
N ARG A 400 31.65 -2.55 -1.73
CA ARG A 400 31.29 -1.92 -0.45
C ARG A 400 29.81 -1.58 -0.51
N THR A 401 29.00 -2.13 0.39
CA THR A 401 27.56 -1.85 0.42
C THR A 401 27.31 -0.41 0.89
N VAL A 402 26.14 0.14 0.58
CA VAL A 402 25.64 1.34 1.28
C VAL A 402 25.56 1.02 2.77
N SER A 403 25.86 1.99 3.63
CA SER A 403 25.72 1.74 5.06
C SER A 403 24.24 1.73 5.47
N TRP A 404 23.92 0.92 6.47
CA TRP A 404 22.55 0.72 6.88
C TRP A 404 21.93 2.04 7.36
N GLU A 405 20.77 2.40 6.79
CA GLU A 405 20.00 3.62 7.09
C GLU A 405 20.64 4.98 6.73
N GLU A 406 21.75 5.01 5.97
CA GLU A 406 22.40 6.25 5.48
C GLU A 406 21.49 7.12 4.60
N SER A 407 20.53 6.49 3.92
CA SER A 407 19.57 7.15 3.02
C SER A 407 18.48 7.97 3.73
N SER A 408 18.46 7.99 5.06
CA SER A 408 17.50 8.80 5.83
C SER A 408 17.97 10.23 6.12
N THR A 409 19.23 10.57 5.79
CA THR A 409 19.86 11.87 6.12
C THR A 409 20.20 12.76 4.92
N ILE A 410 19.94 12.32 3.68
CA ILE A 410 20.25 13.11 2.48
C ILE A 410 18.96 13.41 1.73
N ASN A 411 18.32 14.51 2.14
CA ASN A 411 17.48 15.45 1.38
C ASN A 411 16.50 16.13 2.38
N GLN A 412 17.03 17.14 3.08
CA GLN A 412 16.22 18.24 3.62
C GLN A 412 15.97 19.26 2.53
#